data_AF-A0A2C6ACZ2-F1
#
_entry.id   AF-A0A2C6ACZ2-F1
#
_cell.length_a   1.000
_cell.length_b   1.000
_cell.length_c   1.000
_cell.angle_alpha   90.00
_cell.angle_beta   90.00
_cell.angle_gamma   90.00
#
_symmetry.space_group_name_H-M   'P 1'
#
loop_
_entity.id
_entity.type
_entity.pdbx_description
1 polymer ?
#
loop_
_entity_poly.entity_id
_entity_poly.type
_entity_poly.pdbx_seq_one_letter_code
_entity_poly.pdbx_strand_id
1 'polypeptide(L)'
;MASPQSAEGEQQPIDAAEPLKGIVVCCTSIPPDQRTDIANKVAELGGTHKYDLTPDATHLIVGDYDTPKYRHVARERPDVKAMDAAWIEAVSERWKNDEEMDFAALEKEYQLKPLDVCGGGGEPLPAGNEPAAPRSLLICLTGFGDLRDEIAEKITSNGGRYTGDLTRRCSHLIVSKPEGKKFTAAKSWNVHTVTLDWLHQSIARGMILEEARFDPLLPAEEQGAGAWVKADPRRP
;
A
#
# COMPACT_ATOMS: atom_id res chain seq x y z
N MET A 1 15.02 47.72 7.37
CA MET A 1 13.85 46.92 6.99
C MET A 1 14.33 45.50 6.80
N ALA A 2 13.94 44.61 7.72
CA ALA A 2 14.30 43.19 7.67
C ALA A 2 13.28 42.47 6.79
N SER A 3 13.76 41.76 5.77
CA SER A 3 12.96 40.79 5.02
C SER A 3 13.04 39.43 5.74
N PRO A 4 11.92 38.69 5.86
CA PRO A 4 11.89 37.45 6.62
C PRO A 4 12.52 36.31 5.82
N GLN A 5 13.36 35.52 6.48
CA GLN A 5 13.81 34.22 6.00
C GLN A 5 12.63 33.24 6.10
N SER A 6 12.25 32.65 4.97
CA SER A 6 11.34 31.52 4.92
C SER A 6 12.02 30.31 5.56
N ALA A 7 11.37 29.70 6.54
CA ALA A 7 11.81 28.48 7.21
C ALA A 7 11.75 27.30 6.22
N GLU A 8 12.90 26.92 5.66
CA GLU A 8 13.09 25.60 5.07
C GLU A 8 13.11 24.58 6.21
N GLY A 9 12.23 23.59 6.14
CA GLY A 9 12.13 22.53 7.15
C GLY A 9 13.46 21.79 7.27
N GLU A 10 14.10 21.88 8.43
CA GLU A 10 15.32 21.16 8.76
C GLU A 10 15.05 19.65 8.67
N GLN A 11 15.50 19.03 7.58
CA GLN A 11 15.69 17.59 7.52
C GLN A 11 16.80 17.28 8.54
N GLN A 12 16.42 16.68 9.67
CA GLN A 12 17.39 16.29 10.69
C GLN A 12 18.46 15.38 10.03
N PRO A 13 19.75 15.64 10.24
CA PRO A 13 20.80 14.81 9.69
C PRO A 13 20.64 13.39 10.25
N ILE A 14 20.47 12.43 9.35
CA ILE A 14 20.36 11.02 9.71
C ILE A 14 21.71 10.59 10.29
N ASP A 15 21.69 10.07 11.51
CA ASP A 15 22.88 9.50 12.12
C ASP A 15 23.22 8.20 11.38
N ALA A 16 24.32 8.19 10.63
CA ALA A 16 24.75 7.02 9.89
C ALA A 16 24.97 5.78 10.80
N ALA A 17 25.17 6.00 12.11
CA ALA A 17 25.27 4.91 13.08
C ALA A 17 23.90 4.33 13.48
N GLU A 18 22.82 5.11 13.43
CA GLU A 18 21.46 4.70 13.81
C GLU A 18 20.45 5.08 12.71
N PRO A 19 20.52 4.40 11.56
CA PRO A 19 19.73 4.73 10.37
C PRO A 19 18.21 4.78 10.57
N LEU A 20 17.66 3.91 11.43
CA LEU A 20 16.23 3.79 11.71
C LEU A 20 15.84 4.47 13.02
N LYS A 21 16.66 5.38 13.54
CA LYS A 21 16.36 6.11 14.78
C LYS A 21 15.00 6.82 14.70
N GLY A 22 14.14 6.54 15.67
CA GLY A 22 12.78 7.09 15.71
C GLY A 22 11.76 6.39 14.81
N ILE A 23 12.17 5.42 13.99
CA ILE A 23 11.28 4.58 13.19
C ILE A 23 10.68 3.49 14.07
N VAL A 24 9.34 3.46 14.12
CA VAL A 24 8.57 2.40 14.77
C VAL A 24 7.86 1.56 13.72
N VAL A 25 8.22 0.28 13.65
CA VAL A 25 7.78 -0.69 12.65
C VAL A 25 6.79 -1.68 13.26
N CYS A 26 5.70 -1.96 12.55
CA CYS A 26 4.79 -3.07 12.85
C CYS A 26 4.63 -3.96 11.62
N CYS A 27 4.46 -5.28 11.80
CA CYS A 27 4.25 -6.22 10.69
C CYS A 27 2.80 -6.71 10.61
N THR A 28 2.31 -6.94 9.38
CA THR A 28 1.05 -7.62 9.09
C THR A 28 1.21 -8.70 8.01
N SER A 29 0.59 -9.87 8.22
CA SER A 29 0.74 -11.06 7.34
C SER A 29 2.18 -11.50 7.04
N ILE A 30 3.15 -11.17 7.91
CA ILE A 30 4.53 -11.63 7.79
C ILE A 30 4.73 -12.92 8.60
N PRO A 31 5.34 -13.97 8.02
CA PRO A 31 5.68 -15.22 8.71
C PRO A 31 6.48 -14.98 10.01
N PRO A 32 6.31 -15.81 11.06
CA PRO A 32 6.98 -15.60 12.35
C PRO A 32 8.51 -15.51 12.27
N ASP A 33 9.14 -16.36 11.47
CA ASP A 33 10.60 -16.40 11.34
C ASP A 33 11.13 -15.11 10.68
N GLN A 34 10.52 -14.71 9.56
CA GLN A 34 10.85 -13.46 8.89
C GLN A 34 10.56 -12.23 9.78
N ARG A 35 9.48 -12.26 10.56
CA ARG A 35 9.17 -11.17 11.50
C ARG A 35 10.22 -11.05 12.59
N THR A 36 10.75 -12.17 13.07
CA THR A 36 11.81 -12.18 14.09
C THR A 36 13.09 -11.59 13.53
N ASP A 37 13.45 -11.97 12.30
CA ASP A 37 14.59 -11.41 11.58
C ASP A 37 14.44 -9.89 11.35
N ILE A 38 13.28 -9.44 10.86
CA ILE A 38 12.95 -8.01 10.72
C ILE A 38 13.09 -7.29 12.06
N ALA A 39 12.57 -7.86 13.15
CA ALA A 39 12.63 -7.23 14.47
C ALA A 39 14.08 -7.06 14.95
N ASN A 40 14.94 -8.05 14.73
CA ASN A 40 16.35 -7.98 15.09
C ASN A 40 17.08 -6.91 14.27
N LYS A 41 16.89 -6.89 12.95
CA LYS A 41 17.50 -5.89 12.06
C LYS A 41 17.05 -4.48 12.39
N VAL A 42 15.75 -4.28 12.63
CA VAL A 42 15.21 -2.97 13.06
C VAL A 42 15.90 -2.49 14.34
N ALA A 43 16.11 -3.37 15.32
CA ALA A 43 16.78 -3.03 16.57
C ALA A 43 18.28 -2.71 16.38
N GLU A 44 18.99 -3.48 15.55
CA GLU A 44 20.40 -3.22 15.20
C GLU A 44 20.59 -1.86 14.52
N LEU A 45 19.61 -1.46 13.70
CA LEU A 45 19.60 -0.20 12.96
C LEU A 45 19.10 1.00 13.79
N GLY A 46 18.83 0.82 15.09
CA GLY A 46 18.38 1.89 16.01
C GLY A 46 16.87 2.17 15.99
N GLY A 47 16.08 1.37 15.27
CA GLY A 47 14.62 1.46 15.23
C GLY A 47 13.93 0.63 16.32
N THR A 48 12.59 0.67 16.33
CA THR A 48 11.77 -0.11 17.26
C THR A 48 10.75 -0.97 16.51
N HIS A 49 10.77 -2.28 16.73
CA HIS A 49 9.71 -3.17 16.24
C HIS A 49 8.64 -3.41 17.31
N LYS A 50 7.36 -3.31 16.93
CA LYS A 50 6.18 -3.58 17.79
C LYS A 50 5.33 -4.68 17.17
N TYR A 51 4.92 -5.65 17.99
CA TYR A 51 4.02 -6.72 17.55
C TYR A 51 2.60 -6.23 17.29
N ASP A 52 2.14 -5.26 18.07
CA ASP A 52 0.84 -4.61 17.90
C ASP A 52 0.98 -3.28 17.16
N LEU A 53 -0.10 -2.86 16.51
CA LEU A 53 -0.14 -1.55 15.86
C LEU A 53 -0.35 -0.48 16.93
N THR A 54 0.74 0.15 17.35
CA THR A 54 0.73 1.19 18.39
C THR A 54 0.51 2.60 17.80
N PRO A 55 0.07 3.58 18.60
CA PRO A 55 -0.14 4.96 18.12
C PRO A 55 1.12 5.65 17.60
N ASP A 56 2.29 5.27 18.11
CA ASP A 56 3.61 5.75 17.69
C ASP A 56 4.15 5.02 16.45
N ALA A 57 3.48 3.99 15.94
CA ALA A 57 3.87 3.31 14.72
C ALA A 57 4.00 4.30 13.56
N THR A 58 5.07 4.15 12.78
CA THR A 58 5.41 5.01 11.63
C THR A 58 5.31 4.24 10.32
N HIS A 59 5.65 2.94 10.35
CA HIS A 59 5.73 2.07 9.18
C HIS A 59 5.02 0.75 9.46
N LEU A 60 4.24 0.30 8.49
CA LEU A 60 3.61 -1.02 8.48
C LEU A 60 4.26 -1.87 7.39
N ILE A 61 4.94 -2.95 7.78
CA ILE A 61 5.47 -3.94 6.84
C ILE A 61 4.35 -4.90 6.43
N VAL A 62 4.10 -4.99 5.13
CA VAL A 62 2.91 -5.66 4.58
C VAL A 62 3.30 -6.93 3.81
N GLY A 63 2.96 -8.09 4.38
CA GLY A 63 3.00 -9.38 3.68
C GLY A 63 1.73 -9.67 2.89
N ASP A 64 0.60 -9.08 3.28
CA ASP A 64 -0.69 -9.16 2.59
C ASP A 64 -1.58 -7.97 3.04
N TYR A 65 -2.29 -7.36 2.10
CA TYR A 65 -3.22 -6.26 2.34
C TYR A 65 -4.52 -6.70 3.02
N ASP A 66 -4.94 -7.96 2.87
CA ASP A 66 -6.20 -8.50 3.40
C ASP A 66 -6.06 -8.84 4.89
N THR A 67 -5.76 -7.83 5.71
CA THR A 67 -5.57 -7.99 7.15
C THR A 67 -6.27 -6.88 7.94
N PRO A 68 -6.69 -7.14 9.19
CA PRO A 68 -7.28 -6.11 10.05
C PRO A 68 -6.34 -4.91 10.28
N LYS A 69 -5.03 -5.16 10.45
CA LYS A 69 -4.03 -4.10 10.65
C LYS A 69 -3.89 -3.21 9.42
N TYR A 70 -3.80 -3.79 8.23
CA TYR A 70 -3.72 -3.01 6.98
C TYR A 70 -4.97 -2.16 6.80
N ARG A 71 -6.17 -2.75 6.95
CA ARG A 71 -7.44 -2.02 6.82
C ARG A 71 -7.57 -0.87 7.81
N HIS A 72 -7.17 -1.10 9.07
CA HIS A 72 -7.15 -0.04 10.07
C HIS A 72 -6.20 1.09 9.69
N VAL A 73 -4.98 0.77 9.22
CA VAL A 73 -4.02 1.78 8.77
C VAL A 73 -4.54 2.55 7.54
N ALA A 74 -5.04 1.84 6.54
CA ALA A 74 -5.60 2.43 5.33
C ALA A 74 -6.73 3.44 5.66
N ARG A 75 -7.56 3.13 6.66
CA ARG A 75 -8.68 3.98 7.06
C ARG A 75 -8.32 5.10 8.03
N GLU A 76 -7.61 4.80 9.11
CA GLU A 76 -7.51 5.68 10.29
C GLU A 76 -6.13 6.35 10.44
N ARG A 77 -5.09 5.81 9.79
CA ARG A 77 -3.70 6.22 10.00
C ARG A 77 -3.06 6.70 8.71
N PRO A 78 -3.48 7.87 8.16
CA PRO A 78 -2.87 8.46 6.96
C PRO A 78 -1.37 8.78 7.15
N ASP A 79 -0.94 8.82 8.40
CA ASP A 79 0.41 9.11 8.87
C ASP A 79 1.36 7.90 8.84
N VAL A 80 0.84 6.68 8.65
CA VAL A 80 1.62 5.43 8.57
C VAL A 80 1.84 5.02 7.11
N LYS A 81 3.09 4.73 6.76
CA LYS A 81 3.48 4.26 5.43
C LYS A 81 3.42 2.73 5.35
N ALA A 82 2.83 2.22 4.27
CA ALA A 82 2.83 0.79 3.97
C ALA A 82 4.08 0.43 3.18
N MET A 83 4.86 -0.51 3.70
CA MET A 83 6.19 -0.83 3.21
C MET A 83 6.29 -2.29 2.80
N ASP A 84 7.19 -2.52 1.86
CA ASP A 84 7.68 -3.84 1.49
C ASP A 84 8.40 -4.53 2.65
N ALA A 85 8.29 -5.87 2.71
CA ALA A 85 9.06 -6.68 3.64
C ALA A 85 10.58 -6.66 3.37
N ALA A 86 10.98 -6.44 2.13
CA ALA A 86 12.38 -6.33 1.73
C ALA A 86 13.04 -5.00 2.15
N TRP A 87 12.27 -3.99 2.58
CA TRP A 87 12.80 -2.68 2.94
C TRP A 87 13.87 -2.75 4.04
N ILE A 88 13.57 -3.49 5.12
CA ILE A 88 14.47 -3.61 6.27
C ILE A 88 15.73 -4.39 5.91
N GLU A 89 15.60 -5.40 5.04
CA GLU A 89 16.76 -6.11 4.49
C GLU A 89 17.66 -5.16 3.71
N ALA A 90 17.10 -4.43 2.75
CA ALA A 90 17.84 -3.52 1.90
C ALA A 90 18.57 -2.43 2.69
N VAL A 91 17.92 -1.89 3.73
CA VAL A 91 18.56 -0.95 4.65
C VAL A 91 19.72 -1.63 5.40
N SER A 92 19.51 -2.84 5.93
CA SER A 92 20.51 -3.57 6.69
C SER A 92 21.74 -3.92 5.85
N GLU A 93 21.55 -4.34 4.61
CA GLU A 93 22.64 -4.70 3.69
C GLU A 93 23.50 -3.48 3.35
N ARG A 94 22.88 -2.36 2.94
CA ARG A 94 23.62 -1.13 2.63
C ARG A 94 24.38 -0.60 3.84
N TRP A 95 23.78 -0.66 5.02
CA TRP A 95 24.43 -0.26 6.26
C TRP A 95 25.62 -1.17 6.62
N LYS A 96 25.49 -2.49 6.47
CA LYS A 96 26.58 -3.45 6.71
C LYS A 96 27.76 -3.29 5.76
N ASN A 97 27.49 -2.89 4.52
CA ASN A 97 28.50 -2.70 3.48
C ASN A 97 29.15 -1.30 3.51
N ASP A 98 28.77 -0.43 4.46
CA ASP A 98 29.22 0.98 4.51
C ASP A 98 28.94 1.73 3.19
N GLU A 99 27.81 1.40 2.56
CA GLU A 99 27.38 2.04 1.32
C GLU A 99 26.70 3.38 1.62
N GLU A 100 26.95 4.38 0.78
CA GLU A 100 26.25 5.65 0.86
C GLU A 100 24.75 5.43 0.59
N MET A 101 23.92 5.77 1.57
CA MET A 101 22.50 5.48 1.55
C MET A 101 21.68 6.75 1.74
N ASP A 102 20.92 7.11 0.70
CA ASP A 102 19.81 8.05 0.83
C ASP A 102 18.59 7.30 1.37
N PHE A 103 18.35 7.46 2.67
CA PHE A 103 17.22 6.85 3.36
C PHE A 103 15.87 7.24 2.80
N ALA A 104 15.69 8.51 2.44
CA ALA A 104 14.41 9.00 1.96
C ALA A 104 14.12 8.41 0.56
N ALA A 105 15.15 8.29 -0.28
CA ALA A 105 15.03 7.62 -1.56
C ALA A 105 14.71 6.12 -1.38
N LEU A 106 15.41 5.44 -0.47
CA LEU A 106 15.21 4.01 -0.23
C LEU A 106 13.84 3.71 0.39
N GLU A 107 13.40 4.51 1.36
CA GLU A 107 12.06 4.43 1.92
C GLU A 107 11.00 4.61 0.82
N LYS A 108 11.17 5.59 -0.07
CA LYS A 108 10.26 5.80 -1.20
C LYS A 108 10.28 4.65 -2.21
N GLU A 109 11.44 4.04 -2.44
CA GLU A 109 11.60 2.91 -3.36
C GLU A 109 10.84 1.67 -2.88
N TYR A 110 10.90 1.38 -1.57
CA TYR A 110 10.24 0.23 -0.97
C TYR A 110 8.85 0.54 -0.38
N GLN A 111 8.35 1.77 -0.55
CA GLN A 111 6.97 2.08 -0.22
C GLN A 111 6.04 1.43 -1.24
N LEU A 112 5.03 0.72 -0.77
CA LEU A 112 4.06 0.05 -1.64
C LEU A 112 3.29 1.05 -2.49
N LYS A 113 3.05 0.68 -3.75
CA LYS A 113 2.13 1.44 -4.60
C LYS A 113 0.68 1.21 -4.15
N PRO A 114 -0.24 2.10 -4.51
CA PRO A 114 -1.60 2.07 -3.98
C PRO A 114 -2.38 0.78 -4.23
N LEU A 115 -2.02 -0.01 -5.25
CA LEU A 115 -2.71 -1.24 -5.66
C LEU A 115 -1.85 -2.50 -5.53
N ASP A 116 -0.72 -2.41 -4.81
CA ASP A 116 0.11 -3.58 -4.48
C ASP A 116 -0.52 -4.38 -3.33
N VAL A 117 -0.50 -5.70 -3.47
CA VAL A 117 -1.10 -6.65 -2.52
C VAL A 117 -0.10 -6.99 -1.41
N CYS A 118 1.19 -7.00 -1.73
CA CYS A 118 2.29 -7.28 -0.81
C CYS A 118 3.62 -6.73 -1.36
N GLY A 119 4.62 -6.56 -0.48
CA GLY A 119 5.98 -6.20 -0.88
C GLY A 119 6.60 -7.15 -1.90
N GLY A 120 7.31 -6.63 -2.90
CA GLY A 120 8.15 -7.33 -3.87
C GLY A 120 9.08 -6.41 -4.67
N GLY A 121 9.83 -5.53 -4.01
CA GLY A 121 10.90 -4.74 -4.61
C GLY A 121 12.02 -5.63 -5.13
N GLY A 122 12.09 -5.77 -6.46
CA GLY A 122 13.23 -6.34 -7.19
C GLY A 122 13.23 -7.87 -7.28
N GLU A 123 12.98 -8.37 -8.50
CA GLU A 123 13.07 -9.75 -8.97
C GLU A 123 12.16 -10.82 -8.32
N PRO A 124 11.58 -11.74 -9.13
CA PRO A 124 10.95 -12.93 -8.59
C PRO A 124 12.00 -13.77 -7.85
N LEU A 125 11.76 -14.09 -6.57
CA LEU A 125 12.49 -15.16 -5.88
C LEU A 125 12.52 -16.41 -6.79
N PRO A 126 13.69 -17.02 -7.04
CA PRO A 126 13.77 -18.16 -7.94
C PRO A 126 13.07 -19.37 -7.31
N ALA A 127 12.12 -19.91 -8.06
CA ALA A 127 11.71 -21.31 -8.11
C ALA A 127 11.55 -22.05 -6.77
N GLY A 128 10.45 -21.78 -6.08
CA GLY A 128 9.66 -22.85 -5.46
C GLY A 128 8.52 -23.23 -6.42
N ASN A 129 8.16 -24.51 -6.54
CA ASN A 129 7.09 -25.01 -7.42
C ASN A 129 5.66 -24.57 -7.01
N GLU A 130 5.53 -23.52 -6.21
CA GLU A 130 4.26 -22.97 -5.74
C GLU A 130 3.93 -21.74 -6.60
N PRO A 131 2.69 -21.61 -7.14
CA PRO A 131 2.31 -20.39 -7.84
C PRO A 131 2.37 -19.23 -6.84
N ALA A 132 3.37 -18.35 -7.02
CA ALA A 132 3.51 -17.16 -6.19
C ALA A 132 2.19 -16.38 -6.21
N ALA A 133 1.68 -16.05 -5.01
CA ALA A 133 0.46 -15.26 -4.87
C ALA A 133 0.59 -13.95 -5.69
N PRO A 134 -0.50 -13.49 -6.32
CA PRO A 134 -0.46 -12.29 -7.14
C PRO A 134 -0.05 -11.09 -6.29
N ARG A 135 1.07 -10.45 -6.64
CA ARG A 135 1.61 -9.29 -5.90
C ARG A 135 0.84 -7.99 -6.16
N SER A 136 -0.10 -8.02 -7.08
CA SER A 136 -0.90 -6.88 -7.51
C SER A 136 -2.33 -7.29 -7.79
N LEU A 137 -3.24 -6.34 -7.62
CA LEU A 137 -4.65 -6.55 -7.93
C LEU A 137 -4.85 -6.75 -9.43
N LEU A 138 -5.61 -7.78 -9.81
CA LEU A 138 -6.04 -7.98 -11.19
C LEU A 138 -7.43 -7.39 -11.39
N ILE A 139 -7.49 -6.28 -12.11
CA ILE A 139 -8.65 -5.40 -12.22
C ILE A 139 -9.23 -5.47 -13.63
N CYS A 140 -10.53 -5.72 -13.73
CA CYS A 140 -11.30 -5.61 -14.97
C CYS A 140 -12.18 -4.36 -14.96
N LEU A 141 -12.52 -3.85 -16.14
CA LEU A 141 -13.38 -2.68 -16.34
C LEU A 141 -14.65 -3.04 -17.13
N THR A 142 -15.77 -2.39 -16.81
CA THR A 142 -17.01 -2.47 -17.62
C THR A 142 -17.80 -1.16 -17.62
N GLY A 143 -18.33 -0.78 -18.79
CA GLY A 143 -19.20 0.40 -18.95
C GLY A 143 -18.50 1.77 -19.08
N PHE A 144 -17.21 1.81 -19.42
CA PHE A 144 -16.41 3.06 -19.49
C PHE A 144 -16.16 3.62 -20.89
N GLY A 145 -16.60 2.95 -21.96
CA GLY A 145 -16.44 3.44 -23.34
C GLY A 145 -15.00 3.91 -23.64
N ASP A 146 -14.88 5.16 -24.07
CA ASP A 146 -13.62 5.80 -24.47
C ASP A 146 -12.67 6.09 -23.28
N LEU A 147 -13.17 6.16 -22.04
CA LEU A 147 -12.35 6.39 -20.84
C LEU A 147 -11.58 5.14 -20.39
N ARG A 148 -11.81 3.98 -21.02
CA ARG A 148 -11.24 2.70 -20.61
C ARG A 148 -9.71 2.73 -20.57
N ASP A 149 -9.08 3.30 -21.59
CA ASP A 149 -7.63 3.26 -21.73
C ASP A 149 -6.95 4.17 -20.69
N GLU A 150 -7.53 5.34 -20.40
CA GLU A 150 -7.06 6.22 -19.32
C GLU A 150 -7.17 5.54 -17.95
N ILE A 151 -8.29 4.86 -17.67
CA ILE A 151 -8.49 4.15 -16.39
C ILE A 151 -7.52 2.95 -16.30
N ALA A 152 -7.32 2.22 -17.39
CA ALA A 152 -6.38 1.11 -17.45
C ALA A 152 -4.93 1.56 -17.19
N GLU A 153 -4.52 2.71 -17.75
CA GLU A 153 -3.22 3.32 -17.48
C GLU A 153 -3.07 3.72 -16.01
N LYS A 154 -4.09 4.33 -15.40
CA LYS A 154 -4.09 4.65 -13.96
C LYS A 154 -3.94 3.40 -13.09
N ILE A 155 -4.56 2.28 -13.47
CA ILE A 155 -4.41 1.01 -12.76
C ILE A 155 -2.95 0.54 -12.81
N THR A 156 -2.35 0.50 -14.01
CA THR A 156 -1.01 -0.04 -14.19
C THR A 156 0.09 0.85 -13.62
N SER A 157 -0.06 2.18 -13.72
CA SER A 157 0.91 3.13 -13.15
C SER A 157 0.97 3.06 -11.62
N ASN A 158 -0.10 2.61 -10.97
CA ASN A 158 -0.25 2.55 -9.50
C ASN A 158 -0.10 1.13 -8.92
N GLY A 159 0.56 0.22 -9.64
CA GLY A 159 0.90 -1.13 -9.15
C GLY A 159 -0.14 -2.20 -9.45
N GLY A 160 -1.30 -1.85 -10.01
CA GLY A 160 -2.32 -2.81 -10.40
C GLY A 160 -2.06 -3.46 -11.76
N ARG A 161 -2.82 -4.50 -12.07
CA ARG A 161 -2.83 -5.15 -13.40
C ARG A 161 -4.21 -5.01 -14.02
N TYR A 162 -4.26 -4.57 -15.27
CA TYR A 162 -5.51 -4.46 -16.01
C TYR A 162 -5.74 -5.70 -16.91
N THR A 163 -6.99 -6.14 -17.01
CA THR A 163 -7.45 -7.14 -17.99
C THR A 163 -8.78 -6.73 -18.63
N GLY A 164 -8.87 -6.87 -19.95
CA GLY A 164 -10.12 -6.65 -20.70
C GLY A 164 -11.16 -7.74 -20.43
N ASP A 165 -10.71 -8.94 -20.07
CA ASP A 165 -11.55 -10.10 -19.82
C ASP A 165 -11.75 -10.35 -18.33
N LEU A 166 -13.02 -10.53 -17.94
CA LEU A 166 -13.38 -10.89 -16.59
C LEU A 166 -13.20 -12.39 -16.40
N THR A 167 -12.37 -12.78 -15.44
CA THR A 167 -12.14 -14.18 -15.05
C THR A 167 -12.26 -14.34 -13.55
N ARG A 168 -12.33 -15.58 -13.05
CA ARG A 168 -12.31 -15.87 -11.60
C ARG A 168 -10.99 -15.50 -10.91
N ARG A 169 -9.94 -15.18 -11.67
CA ARG A 169 -8.66 -14.72 -11.13
C ARG A 169 -8.64 -13.21 -10.89
N CYS A 170 -9.60 -12.46 -11.44
CA CYS A 170 -9.72 -11.04 -11.17
C CYS A 170 -10.04 -10.84 -9.69
N SER A 171 -9.31 -9.94 -9.02
CA SER A 171 -9.66 -9.54 -7.65
C SER A 171 -10.78 -8.51 -7.68
N HIS A 172 -10.76 -7.60 -8.67
CA HIS A 172 -11.71 -6.50 -8.75
C HIS A 172 -12.34 -6.38 -10.15
N LEU A 173 -13.60 -5.96 -10.17
CA LEU A 173 -14.30 -5.43 -11.34
C LEU A 173 -14.76 -4.01 -10.99
N ILE A 174 -14.17 -3.02 -11.64
CA ILE A 174 -14.67 -1.64 -11.56
C ILE A 174 -15.83 -1.50 -12.54
N VAL A 175 -16.97 -1.02 -12.05
CA VAL A 175 -18.19 -0.86 -12.84
C VAL A 175 -18.61 0.60 -12.92
N SER A 176 -19.03 1.01 -14.13
CA SER A 176 -19.68 2.32 -14.33
C SER A 176 -21.15 2.29 -13.90
N LYS A 177 -21.84 1.18 -14.14
CA LYS A 177 -23.22 0.92 -13.71
C LYS A 177 -23.34 -0.52 -13.22
N PRO A 178 -24.16 -0.80 -12.18
CA PRO A 178 -24.36 -2.15 -11.63
C PRO A 178 -25.26 -3.02 -12.53
N GLU A 179 -24.89 -3.17 -13.80
CA GLU A 179 -25.68 -3.88 -14.81
C GLU A 179 -24.82 -4.73 -15.75
N GLY A 180 -25.48 -5.63 -16.48
CA GLY A 180 -24.86 -6.43 -17.53
C GLY A 180 -24.17 -7.71 -17.07
N LYS A 181 -23.78 -8.54 -18.05
CA LYS A 181 -23.29 -9.91 -17.83
C LYS A 181 -22.02 -9.97 -16.97
N LYS A 182 -21.09 -9.02 -17.14
CA LYS A 182 -19.86 -8.96 -16.35
C LYS A 182 -20.14 -8.70 -14.87
N PHE A 183 -21.06 -7.78 -14.54
CA PHE A 183 -21.43 -7.49 -13.16
C PHE A 183 -22.06 -8.69 -12.47
N THR A 184 -23.04 -9.33 -13.12
CA THR A 184 -23.68 -10.55 -12.59
C THR A 184 -22.67 -11.69 -12.41
N ALA A 185 -21.77 -11.89 -13.38
CA ALA A 185 -20.72 -12.90 -13.30
C ALA A 185 -19.74 -12.63 -12.16
N ALA A 186 -19.27 -11.38 -12.00
CA ALA A 186 -18.38 -10.98 -10.92
C ALA A 186 -18.98 -11.25 -9.53
N LYS A 187 -20.23 -10.84 -9.30
CA LYS A 187 -20.96 -11.17 -8.06
C LYS A 187 -21.05 -12.68 -7.84
N SER A 188 -21.31 -13.46 -8.89
CA SER A 188 -21.39 -14.93 -8.78
C SER A 188 -20.05 -15.61 -8.48
N TRP A 189 -18.94 -14.95 -8.82
CA TRP A 189 -17.58 -15.45 -8.61
C TRP A 189 -16.91 -14.87 -7.37
N ASN A 190 -17.64 -14.08 -6.58
CA ASN A 190 -17.12 -13.37 -5.42
C ASN A 190 -15.93 -12.44 -5.75
N VAL A 191 -15.93 -11.86 -6.96
CA VAL A 191 -15.00 -10.80 -7.37
C VAL A 191 -15.53 -9.48 -6.80
N HIS A 192 -14.65 -8.66 -6.21
CA HIS A 192 -15.05 -7.37 -5.65
C HIS A 192 -15.56 -6.45 -6.75
N THR A 193 -16.85 -6.09 -6.68
CA THR A 193 -17.45 -5.11 -7.59
C THR A 193 -17.44 -3.75 -6.92
N VAL A 194 -16.71 -2.79 -7.49
CA VAL A 194 -16.54 -1.46 -6.92
C VAL A 194 -16.79 -0.36 -7.95
N THR A 195 -17.09 0.85 -7.50
CA THR A 195 -17.17 2.03 -8.38
C THR A 195 -15.80 2.59 -8.73
N LEU A 196 -15.75 3.49 -9.72
CA LEU A 196 -14.50 4.15 -10.12
C LEU A 196 -13.88 4.96 -8.97
N ASP A 197 -14.69 5.45 -8.02
CA ASP A 197 -14.20 6.19 -6.86
C ASP A 197 -13.28 5.36 -5.96
N TRP A 198 -13.45 4.04 -5.90
CA TRP A 198 -12.53 3.18 -5.17
C TRP A 198 -11.10 3.30 -5.69
N LEU A 199 -10.94 3.32 -7.02
CA LEU A 199 -9.62 3.46 -7.65
C LEU A 199 -9.02 4.84 -7.34
N HIS A 200 -9.80 5.90 -7.55
CA HIS A 200 -9.33 7.27 -7.30
C HIS A 200 -8.97 7.49 -5.84
N GLN A 201 -9.81 7.04 -4.90
CA GLN A 201 -9.57 7.23 -3.47
C GLN A 201 -8.45 6.34 -2.95
N SER A 202 -8.30 5.10 -3.44
CA SER A 202 -7.17 4.23 -3.06
C SER A 202 -5.84 4.84 -3.54
N ILE A 203 -5.80 5.35 -4.78
CA ILE A 203 -4.63 6.08 -5.30
C ILE A 203 -4.33 7.32 -4.45
N ALA A 204 -5.34 8.12 -4.14
CA ALA A 204 -5.16 9.32 -3.32
C ALA A 204 -4.68 9.01 -1.90
N ARG A 205 -5.14 7.89 -1.31
CA ARG A 205 -4.69 7.40 0.00
C ARG A 205 -3.28 6.81 -0.06
N GLY A 206 -2.88 6.23 -1.18
CA GLY A 206 -1.65 5.45 -1.29
C GLY A 206 -1.77 4.00 -0.79
N MET A 207 -2.99 3.52 -0.54
CA MET A 207 -3.26 2.16 -0.03
C MET A 207 -4.61 1.66 -0.56
N ILE A 208 -4.77 0.34 -0.62
CA ILE A 208 -6.02 -0.31 -1.01
C ILE A 208 -7.09 -0.01 0.04
N LEU A 209 -8.20 0.62 -0.37
CA LEU A 209 -9.33 0.90 0.51
C LEU A 209 -10.34 -0.24 0.53
N GLU A 210 -11.12 -0.30 1.61
CA GLU A 210 -12.17 -1.29 1.82
C GLU A 210 -13.24 -1.21 0.72
N GLU A 211 -13.41 -2.31 0.00
CA GLU A 211 -14.23 -2.43 -1.20
C GLU A 211 -15.72 -2.20 -0.89
N ALA A 212 -16.17 -2.63 0.29
CA ALA A 212 -17.56 -2.51 0.71
C ALA A 212 -18.05 -1.05 0.78
N ARG A 213 -17.16 -0.07 0.96
CA ARG A 213 -17.49 1.36 0.94
C ARG A 213 -17.81 1.88 -0.46
N PHE A 214 -17.48 1.11 -1.49
CA PHE A 214 -17.61 1.49 -2.89
C PHE A 214 -18.48 0.50 -3.66
N ASP A 215 -19.36 -0.24 -2.99
CA ASP A 215 -20.29 -1.12 -3.69
C ASP A 215 -21.16 -0.27 -4.65
N PRO A 216 -21.20 -0.60 -5.95
CA PRO A 216 -21.96 0.15 -6.96
C PRO A 216 -23.47 0.15 -6.73
N LEU A 217 -23.99 -0.64 -5.79
CA LEU A 217 -25.38 -0.64 -5.37
C LEU A 217 -25.68 0.38 -4.26
N LEU A 218 -24.67 0.97 -3.63
CA LEU A 218 -24.87 2.06 -2.67
C LEU A 218 -25.34 3.34 -3.38
N PRO A 219 -26.11 4.22 -2.72
CA PRO A 219 -26.39 5.56 -3.21
C PRO A 219 -25.09 6.30 -3.54
N ALA A 220 -25.09 7.12 -4.60
CA ALA A 220 -23.88 7.77 -5.09
C ALA A 220 -23.21 8.67 -4.04
N GLU A 221 -24.01 9.28 -3.17
CA GLU A 221 -23.55 10.11 -2.04
C GLU A 221 -22.88 9.33 -0.90
N GLU A 222 -23.15 8.02 -0.80
CA GLU A 222 -22.57 7.15 0.24
C GLU A 222 -21.31 6.42 -0.24
N GLN A 223 -21.10 6.35 -1.56
CA GLN A 223 -19.95 5.68 -2.15
C GLN A 223 -18.64 6.37 -1.75
N GLY A 224 -17.80 5.65 -1.00
CA GLY A 224 -16.54 6.14 -0.45
C GLY A 224 -16.67 7.08 0.75
N ALA A 225 -17.89 7.33 1.24
CA ALA A 225 -18.09 8.16 2.41
C ALA A 225 -17.42 7.52 3.65
N GLY A 226 -16.52 8.27 4.29
CA GLY A 226 -15.76 7.77 5.44
C GLY A 226 -14.80 6.62 5.12
N ALA A 227 -14.42 6.43 3.85
CA ALA A 227 -13.50 5.36 3.46
C ALA A 227 -12.12 5.48 4.11
N TRP A 228 -11.68 6.72 4.40
CA TRP A 228 -10.48 7.00 5.18
C TRP A 228 -10.46 8.45 5.72
N VAL A 229 -9.65 8.68 6.76
CA VAL A 229 -9.44 9.97 7.41
C VAL A 229 -8.36 10.75 6.66
N LYS A 230 -8.72 11.92 6.12
CA LYS A 230 -7.81 12.74 5.29
C LYS A 230 -6.84 13.62 6.08
N ALA A 231 -7.12 13.87 7.36
CA ALA A 231 -6.28 14.70 8.23
C ALA A 231 -5.36 13.82 9.08
N ASP A 232 -4.09 14.19 9.22
CA ASP A 232 -3.18 13.56 10.17
C ASP A 232 -3.64 13.92 11.60
N PRO A 233 -4.10 12.95 12.42
CA PRO A 233 -4.54 13.27 13.78
C PRO A 233 -3.41 13.81 14.67
N ARG A 234 -2.15 13.74 14.23
CA ARG A 234 -0.97 14.26 14.94
C ARG A 234 -0.57 15.68 14.51
N ARG A 235 -1.18 16.25 13.45
CA ARG A 235 -0.94 17.63 13.01
C ARG A 235 -2.25 18.42 13.06
N PRO A 236 -2.45 19.28 14.08
CA PRO A 236 -3.61 20.17 14.16
C PRO A 236 -3.61 21.25 13.07
#